data_AF-A0A2M7KN71-F1
#
_entry.id   AF-A0A2M7KN71-F1
#
_cell.length_a   1.000
_cell.length_b   1.000
_cell.length_c   1.000
_cell.angle_alpha   90.00
_cell.angle_beta   90.00
_cell.angle_gamma   90.00
#
_symmetry.space_group_name_H-M   'P 1'
#
loop_
_entity.id
_entity.type
_entity.pdbx_description
1 polymer ?
#
loop_
_entity_poly.entity_id
_entity_poly.type
_entity_poly.pdbx_seq_one_letter_code
_entity_poly.pdbx_strand_id
1 'polypeptide(L)' 'MPAERPESPPQRSRQARRVTITRQKLLEAARTAFAERGLDLTRIDEITERADVGKGTFYYHFSG' A
#
# COMPACT_ATOMS: atom_id res chain seq x y z
N MET A 1 19.77 -31.26 25.02
CA MET A 1 19.04 -30.59 23.91
C MET A 1 17.56 -30.82 24.13
N PRO A 2 16.74 -29.76 24.06
CA PRO A 2 16.24 -29.33 22.75
C PRO A 2 16.48 -27.84 22.50
N ALA A 3 16.74 -27.52 21.24
CA ALA A 3 16.94 -26.18 20.74
C ALA A 3 15.63 -25.38 20.78
N GLU A 4 15.66 -24.21 21.43
CA GLU A 4 14.64 -23.19 21.26
C GLU A 4 14.59 -22.80 19.78
N ARG A 5 13.49 -23.17 19.12
CA ARG A 5 13.18 -22.65 17.78
C ARG A 5 12.86 -21.17 17.97
N PRO A 6 13.52 -20.22 17.28
CA PRO A 6 13.16 -18.83 17.42
C PRO A 6 11.72 -18.65 16.95
N GLU A 7 10.85 -18.25 17.87
CA GLU A 7 9.46 -17.90 17.59
C GLU A 7 9.46 -16.85 16.48
N SER A 8 8.96 -17.24 15.32
CA SER A 8 8.82 -16.35 14.17
C SER A 8 7.96 -15.16 14.59
N PRO A 9 8.39 -13.90 14.36
CA PRO A 9 7.59 -12.73 14.74
C PRO A 9 6.19 -12.85 14.12
N PRO A 10 5.13 -12.39 14.81
CA PRO A 10 3.77 -12.67 14.42
C PRO A 10 3.56 -12.15 12.98
N GLN A 11 3.27 -13.05 12.04
CA GLN A 11 3.09 -12.72 10.62
C GLN A 11 2.08 -11.59 10.40
N ARG A 12 1.10 -11.45 11.31
CA ARG A 12 0.15 -10.33 11.37
C ARG A 12 0.81 -8.95 11.50
N SER A 13 1.89 -8.80 12.26
CA SER A 13 2.55 -7.49 12.44
C SER A 13 3.29 -7.04 11.19
N ARG A 14 3.93 -7.99 10.49
CA ARG A 14 4.61 -7.75 9.20
C ARG A 14 3.60 -7.41 8.11
N GLN A 15 2.48 -8.12 8.07
CA GLN A 15 1.38 -7.84 7.14
C GLN A 15 0.77 -6.47 7.41
N ALA A 16 0.43 -6.14 8.67
CA ALA A 16 -0.10 -4.82 9.03
C ALA A 16 0.88 -3.68 8.64
N ARG A 17 2.18 -3.89 8.87
CA ARG A 17 3.21 -2.90 8.50
C ARG A 17 3.29 -2.72 6.97
N ARG A 18 3.21 -3.81 6.19
CA ARG A 18 3.13 -3.74 4.71
C ARG A 18 1.88 -3.01 4.24
N VAL A 19 0.72 -3.28 4.83
CA VAL A 19 -0.55 -2.60 4.52
C VAL A 19 -0.44 -1.09 4.72
N THR A 20 0.13 -0.65 5.85
CA THR A 20 0.33 0.78 6.13
C THR A 20 1.29 1.41 5.12
N ILE A 21 2.39 0.75 4.78
CA ILE A 21 3.37 1.25 3.80
C ILE A 21 2.71 1.39 2.42
N THR A 22 1.97 0.38 1.96
CA THR A 22 1.27 0.42 0.68
C THR A 22 0.24 1.55 0.63
N ARG A 23 -0.52 1.74 1.71
CA ARG A 23 -1.46 2.86 1.81
C ARG A 23 -0.75 4.22 1.73
N GLN A 24 0.38 4.38 2.41
CA GLN A 24 1.15 5.63 2.34
C GLN A 24 1.67 5.90 0.92
N LYS A 25 2.21 4.89 0.24
CA LYS A 25 2.63 5.01 -1.16
C LYS A 25 1.50 5.44 -2.08
N LEU A 26 0.31 4.86 -1.91
CA LEU A 26 -0.88 5.23 -2.68
C LEU A 26 -1.29 6.69 -2.43
N LEU A 27 -1.28 7.14 -1.18
CA LEU A 27 -1.59 8.54 -0.83
C LEU A 27 -0.55 9.52 -1.37
N GLU A 28 0.73 9.18 -1.31
CA GLU A 28 1.81 10.02 -1.84
C GLU A 28 1.72 10.12 -3.37
N ALA A 29 1.54 8.99 -4.06
CA ALA A 29 1.34 8.97 -5.50
C ALA A 29 0.11 9.76 -5.94
N ALA A 30 -1.01 9.61 -5.21
CA ALA A 30 -2.23 10.38 -5.43
C ALA A 30 -1.99 11.87 -5.25
N ARG A 31 -1.32 12.27 -4.15
CA ARG A 31 -1.01 13.66 -3.86
C ARG A 31 -0.17 14.29 -4.97
N THR A 32 0.85 13.59 -5.45
CA THR A 32 1.70 14.07 -6.56
C THR A 32 0.91 14.17 -7.86
N ALA A 33 0.09 13.16 -8.18
CA ALA A 33 -0.72 13.17 -9.39
C ALA A 33 -1.76 14.30 -9.38
N PHE A 34 -2.43 14.51 -8.25
CA PHE A 34 -3.36 15.62 -8.06
C PHE A 34 -2.66 16.99 -8.13
N ALA A 35 -1.43 17.10 -7.62
CA ALA A 35 -0.66 18.34 -7.71
C ALA A 35 -0.21 18.66 -9.15
N GLU A 36 0.09 17.65 -9.96
CA GLU A 36 0.55 17.83 -11.33
C GLU A 36 -0.58 18.07 -12.34
N ARG A 37 -1.71 17.36 -12.19
CA ARG A 37 -2.79 17.33 -13.21
C ARG A 37 -4.16 17.75 -12.69
N GLY A 38 -4.33 17.92 -11.38
CA GLY A 38 -5.63 18.15 -10.76
C GLY A 38 -6.43 16.86 -10.52
N LEU A 39 -7.50 16.98 -9.71
CA LEU A 39 -8.34 15.86 -9.31
C LEU A 39 -9.10 15.24 -10.50
N ASP A 40 -9.57 16.07 -11.43
CA ASP A 40 -10.42 15.63 -12.54
C ASP A 40 -9.68 14.78 -13.59
N LEU A 41 -8.38 15.03 -13.77
CA LEU A 41 -7.55 14.33 -14.76
C LEU A 41 -6.80 13.12 -14.18
N THR A 42 -6.74 13.00 -12.85
CA THR A 42 -5.99 11.93 -12.20
C THR A 42 -6.83 10.66 -12.11
N ARG A 43 -6.35 9.57 -12.71
CA ARG A 43 -7.01 8.27 -12.64
C ARG A 43 -6.41 7.38 -11.55
N ILE A 44 -7.25 6.54 -10.96
CA ILE A 44 -6.81 5.49 -10.00
C ILE A 44 -5.69 4.65 -10.61
N ASP A 45 -5.78 4.35 -11.91
CA ASP A 45 -4.76 3.59 -12.64
C ASP A 45 -3.37 4.24 -12.55
N GLU A 46 -3.27 5.55 -12.81
CA GLU A 46 -2.01 6.29 -12.73
C GLU A 46 -1.47 6.32 -11.30
N ILE A 47 -2.35 6.45 -10.31
CA ILE A 47 -1.97 6.42 -8.89
C ILE A 47 -1.40 5.04 -8.52
N THR A 48 -2.07 3.97 -8.93
CA THR A 48 -1.66 2.59 -8.64
C THR A 48 -0.36 2.22 -9.33
N GLU A 49 -0.18 2.66 -10.57
CA GLU A 49 1.05 2.47 -11.35
C GLU A 49 2.22 3.23 -10.71
N ARG A 50 2.02 4.51 -10.34
CA ARG A 50 3.05 5.33 -9.68
C ARG A 50 3.43 4.82 -8.29
N ALA A 51 2.50 4.22 -7.56
CA ALA A 51 2.74 3.67 -6.23
C ALA A 51 3.31 2.23 -6.25
N ASP A 52 3.48 1.63 -7.44
CA ASP A 52 3.90 0.23 -7.64
C ASP A 52 2.98 -0.76 -6.90
N VAL A 53 1.66 -0.58 -7.10
CA VAL A 53 0.64 -1.41 -6.47
C VAL A 53 -0.41 -1.83 -7.48
N GLY A 54 -0.91 -3.05 -7.38
CA GLY A 54 -2.02 -3.51 -8.21
C GLY A 54 -3.35 -2.81 -7.86
N LYS A 55 -4.21 -2.59 -8.85
CA LYS A 55 -5.57 -2.06 -8.66
C LYS A 55 -6.36 -2.84 -7.62
N GLY A 56 -6.22 -4.17 -7.58
CA GLY A 56 -6.88 -5.02 -6.58
C GLY A 56 -6.48 -4.67 -5.14
N THR A 57 -5.21 -4.31 -4.91
CA THR A 57 -4.71 -3.87 -3.61
C THR A 57 -5.25 -2.49 -3.25
N PHE A 58 -5.40 -1.59 -4.23
CA PHE A 58 -6.04 -0.30 -4.01
C PHE A 58 -7.49 -0.46 -3.55
N TYR A 59 -8.30 -1.23 -4.30
CA TYR A 59 -9.69 -1.49 -3.92
C TYR A 59 -9.77 -2.19 -2.56
N TYR A 60 -8.87 -3.13 -2.25
CA TYR A 60 -8.81 -3.74 -0.93
C TYR A 60 -8.56 -2.73 0.21
N HIS A 61 -7.77 -1.68 -0.03
CA HIS A 61 -7.45 -0.66 0.97
C HIS A 61 -8.43 0.51 1.06
N PHE A 62 -9.12 0.83 -0.03
CA PHE A 62 -9.96 2.04 -0.15
C PHE A 62 -11.46 1.74 -0.39
N SER A 63 -11.88 0.49 -0.55
CA SER A 63 -13.30 0.09 -0.70
C SER A 63 -14.08 0.07 0.62
N GLY A 64 -13.82 1.02 1.52
CA GLY A 64 -14.55 1.20 2.77
C GLY A 64 -15.65 2.23 2.66
#